data_AF-A0A4P2VJI6-F1
#
_entry.id   AF-A0A4P2VJI6-F1
#
_cell.length_a   1.000
_cell.length_b   1.000
_cell.length_c   1.000
_cell.angle_alpha   90.00
_cell.angle_beta   90.00
_cell.angle_gamma   90.00
#
_symmetry.space_group_name_H-M   'P 1'
#
loop_
_entity.id
_entity.type
_entity.pdbx_description
1 polymer ?
#
loop_
_entity_poly.entity_id
_entity_poly.type
_entity_poly.pdbx_seq_one_letter_code
_entity_poly.pdbx_strand_id
1 'polypeptide(L)'
;MDVSWHDPQEIAKDAPELLAYPTGDRAAALRTARELKALGVEAIALEGETAINGLRVLGKGKSSIVLKCSVRGELAAAKVRRIDAPVIDLKFEGAMLRAANHAGVGPELVGWDDDVLLMELLIGIPLATFLRNGEAGVDELRRTLSLALDKARALDAAHIDHGELHNPGDHVLVTPEGPEILDFGSASASRRPANVTSLASAIARTMGRIPDDSLVQALKKYKEEMDDRSYQVVLEELGIQ
;
A
#
# COMPACT_ATOMS: atom_id res chain seq x y z
N MET A 1 12.23 11.98 -21.30
CA MET A 1 13.49 12.13 -20.53
C MET A 1 13.91 10.73 -20.19
N ASP A 2 15.14 10.34 -20.53
CA ASP A 2 15.64 9.01 -20.20
C ASP A 2 15.71 8.87 -18.67
N VAL A 3 15.09 7.83 -18.15
CA VAL A 3 15.16 7.49 -16.72
C VAL A 3 16.59 7.07 -16.42
N SER A 4 17.22 7.74 -15.45
CA SER A 4 18.57 7.39 -15.00
C SER A 4 18.51 6.20 -14.04
N TRP A 5 19.13 5.10 -14.44
CA TRP A 5 19.21 3.84 -13.69
C TRP A 5 20.60 3.68 -13.08
N HIS A 6 20.66 3.29 -11.81
CA HIS A 6 21.89 3.24 -11.03
C HIS A 6 22.03 1.92 -10.27
N ASP A 7 23.26 1.38 -10.16
CA ASP A 7 23.48 0.19 -9.33
C ASP A 7 23.26 0.54 -7.84
N PRO A 8 22.61 -0.34 -7.04
CA PRO A 8 22.41 -0.11 -5.61
C PRO A 8 23.69 0.24 -4.82
N GLN A 9 24.84 -0.32 -5.20
CA GLN A 9 26.13 -0.02 -4.57
C GLN A 9 26.69 1.35 -4.94
N GLU A 10 26.35 1.88 -6.12
CA GLU A 10 26.68 3.25 -6.51
C GLU A 10 25.81 4.23 -5.73
N ILE A 11 24.50 3.97 -5.62
CA ILE A 11 23.61 4.76 -4.76
C ILE A 11 24.12 4.79 -3.31
N ALA A 12 24.54 3.65 -2.76
CA ALA A 12 25.10 3.61 -1.39
C ALA A 12 26.39 4.42 -1.20
N LYS A 13 27.10 4.79 -2.28
CA LYS A 13 28.32 5.62 -2.22
C LYS A 13 28.01 7.09 -2.46
N ASP A 14 27.19 7.36 -3.47
CA ASP A 14 26.99 8.71 -4.00
C ASP A 14 25.76 9.41 -3.41
N ALA A 15 24.78 8.63 -2.96
CA ALA A 15 23.53 9.09 -2.35
C ALA A 15 23.07 8.16 -1.19
N PRO A 16 23.92 7.93 -0.17
CA PRO A 16 23.66 6.95 0.88
C PRO A 16 22.37 7.24 1.67
N GLU A 17 21.90 8.49 1.73
CA GLU A 17 20.66 8.86 2.42
C GLU A 17 19.41 8.20 1.83
N LEU A 18 19.43 7.77 0.57
CA LEU A 18 18.30 7.05 -0.03
C LEU A 18 18.17 5.63 0.51
N LEU A 19 19.29 5.05 0.99
CA LEU A 19 19.37 3.70 1.51
C LEU A 19 19.58 3.64 3.04
N ALA A 20 19.82 4.80 3.66
CA ALA A 20 20.13 4.97 5.08
C ALA A 20 19.56 6.29 5.61
N TYR A 21 18.31 6.59 5.30
CA TYR A 21 17.67 7.84 5.70
C TYR A 21 17.49 7.95 7.22
N PRO A 22 17.65 9.14 7.84
CA PRO A 22 18.02 10.43 7.23
C PRO A 22 19.53 10.67 7.17
N THR A 23 20.34 9.87 7.88
CA THR A 23 21.73 10.20 8.17
C THR A 23 22.67 9.95 7.00
N GLY A 24 22.30 9.05 6.09
CA GLY A 24 23.21 8.55 5.07
C GLY A 24 24.37 7.74 5.67
N ASP A 25 24.15 7.07 6.80
CA ASP A 25 25.17 6.20 7.41
C ASP A 25 25.67 5.19 6.36
N ARG A 26 26.94 5.33 5.99
CA ARG A 26 27.50 4.60 4.85
C ARG A 26 27.54 3.09 5.09
N ALA A 27 27.74 2.67 6.33
CA ALA A 27 27.75 1.25 6.67
C ALA A 27 26.35 0.65 6.53
N ALA A 28 25.31 1.35 6.99
CA ALA A 28 23.91 0.97 6.77
C ALA A 28 23.53 0.99 5.30
N ALA A 29 23.85 2.05 4.56
CA ALA A 29 23.55 2.15 3.13
C ALA A 29 24.15 0.98 2.32
N LEU A 30 25.40 0.60 2.64
CA LEU A 30 26.05 -0.56 2.02
C LEU A 30 25.44 -1.90 2.45
N ARG A 31 24.83 -2.01 3.63
CA ARG A 31 24.05 -3.21 4.01
C ARG A 31 22.75 -3.28 3.22
N THR A 32 21.96 -2.22 3.20
CA THR A 32 20.73 -2.10 2.42
C THR A 32 20.97 -2.38 0.93
N ALA A 33 22.06 -1.86 0.35
CA ALA A 33 22.42 -2.15 -1.04
C ALA A 33 22.72 -3.63 -1.30
N ARG A 34 23.31 -4.35 -0.32
CA ARG A 34 23.52 -5.80 -0.44
C ARG A 34 22.20 -6.56 -0.34
N GLU A 35 21.28 -6.16 0.54
CA GLU A 35 19.95 -6.74 0.65
C GLU A 35 19.16 -6.58 -0.65
N LEU A 36 19.16 -5.36 -1.23
CA LEU A 36 18.57 -5.11 -2.56
C LEU A 36 19.14 -6.04 -3.63
N LYS A 37 20.48 -6.18 -3.70
CA LYS A 37 21.13 -7.09 -4.66
C LYS A 37 20.80 -8.55 -4.39
N ALA A 38 20.70 -8.96 -3.12
CA ALA A 38 20.32 -10.32 -2.74
C ALA A 38 18.88 -10.67 -3.14
N LEU A 39 17.98 -9.68 -3.09
CA LEU A 39 16.61 -9.78 -3.60
C LEU A 39 16.50 -9.66 -5.13
N GLY A 40 17.63 -9.51 -5.83
CA GLY A 40 17.70 -9.51 -7.29
C GLY A 40 17.54 -8.14 -7.95
N VAL A 41 17.60 -7.04 -7.18
CA VAL A 41 17.56 -5.68 -7.75
C VAL A 41 18.81 -5.42 -8.56
N GLU A 42 18.63 -5.12 -9.84
CA GLU A 42 19.71 -4.83 -10.80
C GLU A 42 20.06 -3.35 -10.82
N ALA A 43 19.04 -2.49 -10.79
CA ALA A 43 19.19 -1.04 -10.82
C ALA A 43 18.04 -0.32 -10.13
N ILE A 44 18.29 0.91 -9.68
CA ILE A 44 17.34 1.82 -9.05
C ILE A 44 17.17 3.03 -9.97
N ALA A 45 15.92 3.42 -10.22
CA ALA A 45 15.60 4.64 -10.94
C ALA A 45 15.39 5.79 -9.96
N LEU A 46 16.09 6.91 -10.19
CA LEU A 46 15.91 8.15 -9.43
C LEU A 46 14.78 8.98 -10.03
N GLU A 47 13.55 8.46 -9.89
CA GLU A 47 12.33 9.09 -10.37
C GLU A 47 11.16 8.95 -9.39
N GLY A 48 10.10 9.71 -9.65
CA GLY A 48 8.90 9.78 -8.80
C GLY A 48 8.59 11.19 -8.34
N GLU A 49 7.48 11.34 -7.64
CA GLU A 49 6.93 12.64 -7.27
C GLU A 49 7.65 13.26 -6.06
N THR A 50 8.24 12.42 -5.20
CA THR A 50 8.89 12.86 -3.96
C THR A 50 10.35 13.20 -4.20
N ALA A 51 10.83 14.32 -3.64
CA ALA A 51 12.24 14.70 -3.69
C ALA A 51 12.89 14.56 -2.30
N ILE A 52 14.05 13.91 -2.24
CA ILE A 52 14.92 13.80 -1.07
C ILE A 52 16.29 14.33 -1.48
N ASN A 53 16.72 15.45 -0.89
CA ASN A 53 17.99 16.11 -1.23
C ASN A 53 18.18 16.36 -2.74
N GLY A 54 17.10 16.64 -3.47
CA GLY A 54 17.13 16.85 -4.92
C GLY A 54 17.05 15.59 -5.78
N LEU A 55 17.16 14.40 -5.18
CA LEU A 55 16.97 13.11 -5.84
C LEU A 55 15.50 12.70 -5.77
N ARG A 56 14.97 12.15 -6.87
CA ARG A 56 13.56 11.75 -6.96
C ARG A 56 13.37 10.29 -6.56
N VAL A 57 12.30 10.03 -5.83
CA VAL A 57 11.87 8.71 -5.36
C VAL A 57 10.35 8.59 -5.50
N LEU A 58 9.82 7.36 -5.51
CA LEU A 58 8.38 7.13 -5.64
C LEU A 58 7.62 7.72 -4.46
N GLY A 59 8.13 7.55 -3.24
CA GLY A 59 7.48 8.04 -2.04
C GLY A 59 8.38 8.04 -0.82
N LYS A 60 7.96 8.77 0.21
CA LYS A 60 8.56 8.73 1.54
C LYS A 60 7.45 8.61 2.57
N GLY A 61 7.40 7.46 3.22
CA GLY A 61 6.47 7.19 4.31
C GLY A 61 7.04 7.58 5.68
N LYS A 62 6.25 7.27 6.72
CA LYS A 62 6.66 7.47 8.12
C LYS A 62 7.90 6.65 8.48
N SER A 63 8.02 5.43 7.94
CA SER A 63 9.06 4.47 8.32
C SER A 63 9.95 4.01 7.16
N SER A 64 9.72 4.49 5.93
CA SER A 64 10.44 4.02 4.74
C SER A 64 10.56 5.06 3.64
N ILE A 65 11.49 4.82 2.72
CA ILE A 65 11.57 5.42 1.38
C ILE A 65 11.14 4.35 0.38
N VAL A 66 10.34 4.71 -0.62
CA VAL A 66 9.94 3.81 -1.71
C VAL A 66 10.69 4.20 -2.98
N LEU A 67 11.46 3.26 -3.51
CA LEU A 67 12.29 3.41 -4.70
C LEU A 67 11.71 2.59 -5.84
N LYS A 68 11.84 3.10 -7.07
CA LYS A 68 11.58 2.31 -8.27
C LYS A 68 12.83 1.53 -8.63
N CYS A 69 12.68 0.26 -8.96
CA CYS A 69 13.80 -0.62 -9.27
C CYS A 69 13.50 -1.56 -10.44
N SER A 70 14.56 -2.15 -11.00
CA SER A 70 14.51 -3.19 -12.02
C SER A 70 14.96 -4.51 -11.42
N VAL A 71 14.20 -5.57 -11.67
CA VAL A 71 14.48 -6.94 -11.22
C VAL A 71 14.25 -7.85 -12.41
N ARG A 72 15.31 -8.48 -12.94
CA ARG A 72 15.24 -9.36 -14.13
C ARG A 72 14.60 -8.67 -15.35
N GLY A 73 14.84 -7.37 -15.51
CA GLY A 73 14.25 -6.55 -16.58
C GLY A 73 12.80 -6.12 -16.37
N GLU A 74 12.16 -6.47 -15.24
CA GLU A 74 10.82 -6.01 -14.87
C GLU A 74 10.86 -4.91 -13.80
N LEU A 75 9.84 -4.06 -13.78
CA LEU A 75 9.74 -2.95 -12.83
C LEU A 75 9.17 -3.42 -11.49
N ALA A 76 9.82 -2.99 -10.41
CA ALA A 76 9.40 -3.29 -9.03
C ALA A 76 9.51 -2.05 -8.13
N ALA A 77 8.86 -2.12 -6.97
CA ALA A 77 8.97 -1.13 -5.90
C ALA A 77 9.77 -1.72 -4.73
N ALA A 78 10.80 -1.01 -4.29
CA ALA A 78 11.57 -1.35 -3.11
C ALA A 78 11.25 -0.37 -1.98
N LYS A 79 10.62 -0.85 -0.92
CA LYS A 79 10.40 -0.13 0.32
C LYS A 79 11.63 -0.34 1.21
N VAL A 80 12.39 0.73 1.43
CA VAL A 80 13.62 0.75 2.23
C VAL A 80 13.34 1.39 3.58
N ARG A 81 13.64 0.69 4.67
CA ARG A 81 13.42 1.18 6.04
C ARG A 81 14.28 2.41 6.31
N ARG A 82 13.68 3.41 6.96
CA ARG A 82 14.43 4.54 7.50
C ARG A 82 15.10 4.13 8.81
N ILE A 83 16.34 4.56 9.02
CA ILE A 83 17.12 4.26 10.22
C ILE A 83 16.49 4.89 11.46
N ASP A 84 15.86 6.07 11.30
CA ASP A 84 15.17 6.78 12.38
C ASP A 84 13.76 6.24 12.66
N ALA A 85 13.31 5.21 11.94
CA ALA A 85 12.00 4.62 12.17
C ALA A 85 11.99 3.80 13.47
N PRO A 86 10.90 3.82 14.25
CA PRO A 86 10.76 3.01 15.45
C PRO A 86 10.65 1.51 15.16
N VAL A 87 10.34 1.14 13.90
CA VAL A 87 10.31 -0.26 13.46
C VAL A 87 11.73 -0.79 13.31
N ILE A 88 11.97 -1.98 13.86
CA ILE A 88 13.31 -2.60 13.92
C ILE A 88 13.71 -3.18 12.56
N ASP A 89 12.76 -3.81 11.87
CA ASP A 89 12.93 -4.43 10.55
C ASP A 89 11.60 -4.39 9.75
N LEU A 90 11.63 -4.83 8.49
CA LEU A 90 10.46 -4.95 7.60
C LEU A 90 9.93 -6.38 7.49
N LYS A 91 10.43 -7.35 8.28
CA LYS A 91 10.01 -8.76 8.19
C LYS A 91 8.55 -8.95 8.51
N PHE A 92 8.06 -8.25 9.54
CA PHE A 92 6.65 -8.33 9.93
C PHE A 92 5.75 -7.81 8.81
N GLU A 93 6.09 -6.66 8.22
CA GLU A 93 5.33 -6.11 7.09
C GLU A 93 5.35 -7.05 5.88
N GLY A 94 6.52 -7.60 5.52
CA GLY A 94 6.64 -8.59 4.44
C GLY A 94 5.80 -9.84 4.69
N ALA A 95 5.76 -10.34 5.93
CA ALA A 95 4.91 -11.47 6.31
C ALA A 95 3.41 -11.15 6.22
N MET A 96 2.99 -9.94 6.62
CA MET A 96 1.60 -9.49 6.49
C MET A 96 1.20 -9.33 5.02
N LEU A 97 2.05 -8.73 4.19
CA LEU A 97 1.81 -8.62 2.75
C LEU A 97 1.72 -10.01 2.10
N ARG A 98 2.61 -10.94 2.47
CA ARG A 98 2.51 -12.34 2.00
C ARG A 98 1.17 -12.96 2.36
N ALA A 99 0.71 -12.80 3.61
CA ALA A 99 -0.58 -13.32 4.03
C ALA A 99 -1.75 -12.66 3.27
N ALA A 100 -1.68 -11.35 3.02
CA ALA A 100 -2.65 -10.63 2.21
C ALA A 100 -2.67 -11.10 0.75
N ASN A 101 -1.52 -11.38 0.13
CA ASN A 101 -1.45 -11.93 -1.22
C ASN A 101 -2.14 -13.30 -1.32
N HIS A 102 -2.04 -14.15 -0.29
CA HIS A 102 -2.80 -15.43 -0.25
C HIS A 102 -4.32 -15.21 -0.22
N ALA A 103 -4.78 -14.04 0.26
CA ALA A 103 -6.17 -13.62 0.19
C ALA A 103 -6.51 -12.85 -1.10
N GLY A 104 -5.58 -12.73 -2.05
CA GLY A 104 -5.77 -11.98 -3.31
C GLY A 104 -5.73 -10.46 -3.16
N VAL A 105 -5.03 -9.96 -2.13
CA VAL A 105 -4.99 -8.53 -1.79
C VAL A 105 -3.57 -7.98 -1.80
N GLY A 106 -3.40 -6.80 -2.40
CA GLY A 106 -2.16 -6.03 -2.38
C GLY A 106 -1.18 -6.41 -3.48
N PRO A 107 -0.11 -5.61 -3.65
CA PRO A 107 0.92 -5.85 -4.66
C PRO A 107 1.56 -7.22 -4.47
N GLU A 108 1.94 -7.87 -5.57
CA GLU A 108 2.66 -9.14 -5.48
C GLU A 108 3.99 -8.96 -4.72
N LEU A 109 4.16 -9.73 -3.65
CA LEU A 109 5.42 -9.76 -2.92
C LEU A 109 6.49 -10.51 -3.73
N VAL A 110 7.62 -9.84 -3.96
CA VAL A 110 8.81 -10.46 -4.55
C VAL A 110 9.72 -11.05 -3.46
N GLY A 111 9.94 -10.31 -2.37
CA GLY A 111 10.76 -10.77 -1.25
C GLY A 111 11.04 -9.68 -0.22
N TRP A 112 11.68 -10.04 0.89
CA TRP A 112 12.08 -9.07 1.92
C TRP A 112 13.37 -9.50 2.63
N ASP A 113 14.00 -8.54 3.28
CA ASP A 113 15.10 -8.70 4.23
C ASP A 113 14.86 -7.75 5.43
N ASP A 114 15.86 -7.53 6.28
CA ASP A 114 15.76 -6.66 7.47
C ASP A 114 15.33 -5.23 7.13
N ASP A 115 15.97 -4.59 6.15
CA ASP A 115 15.76 -3.18 5.81
C ASP A 115 15.03 -2.97 4.48
N VAL A 116 14.70 -4.05 3.76
CA VAL A 116 14.12 -4.00 2.40
C VAL A 116 12.89 -4.88 2.26
N LEU A 117 11.82 -4.33 1.69
CA LEU A 117 10.67 -5.08 1.18
C LEU A 117 10.52 -4.79 -0.31
N LEU A 118 10.60 -5.82 -1.14
CA LEU A 118 10.50 -5.76 -2.59
C LEU A 118 9.17 -6.34 -3.05
N MET A 119 8.43 -5.58 -3.85
CA MET A 119 7.09 -5.92 -4.32
C MET A 119 6.82 -5.36 -5.71
N GLU A 120 5.73 -5.78 -6.31
CA GLU A 120 5.19 -5.25 -7.56
C GLU A 120 5.09 -3.72 -7.53
N LEU A 121 5.46 -3.10 -8.64
CA LEU A 121 5.22 -1.68 -8.85
C LEU A 121 3.81 -1.45 -9.41
N LEU A 122 2.90 -1.00 -8.55
CA LEU A 122 1.56 -0.62 -8.99
C LEU A 122 1.54 0.83 -9.51
N ILE A 123 0.90 1.02 -10.67
CA ILE A 123 0.69 2.33 -11.28
C ILE A 123 -0.80 2.64 -11.29
N GLY A 124 -1.18 3.75 -10.69
CA GLY A 124 -2.57 4.14 -10.56
C GLY A 124 -2.72 5.49 -9.89
N ILE A 125 -3.96 5.83 -9.56
CA ILE A 125 -4.28 7.05 -8.81
C ILE A 125 -4.84 6.70 -7.43
N PRO A 126 -4.55 7.48 -6.38
CA PRO A 126 -5.19 7.32 -5.08
C PRO A 126 -6.72 7.24 -5.16
N LEU A 127 -7.36 6.35 -4.41
CA LEU A 127 -8.81 6.21 -4.40
C LEU A 127 -9.50 7.54 -4.07
N ALA A 128 -8.95 8.31 -3.13
CA ALA A 128 -9.52 9.61 -2.79
C ALA A 128 -9.45 10.62 -3.97
N THR A 129 -8.43 10.52 -4.82
CA THR A 129 -8.33 11.32 -6.05
C THR A 129 -9.32 10.82 -7.10
N PHE A 130 -9.40 9.51 -7.32
CA PHE A 130 -10.40 8.90 -8.20
C PHE A 130 -11.83 9.36 -7.85
N LEU A 131 -12.20 9.35 -6.57
CA LEU A 131 -13.52 9.80 -6.10
C LEU A 131 -13.77 11.30 -6.30
N ARG A 132 -12.74 12.14 -6.22
CA ARG A 132 -12.87 13.60 -6.35
C ARG A 132 -12.86 14.08 -7.79
N ASN A 133 -12.15 13.39 -8.68
CA ASN A 133 -12.01 13.82 -10.08
C ASN A 133 -13.38 13.83 -10.79
N GLY A 134 -14.30 12.94 -10.41
CA GLY A 134 -15.66 12.90 -10.95
C GLY A 134 -15.73 12.56 -12.44
N GLU A 135 -14.62 12.10 -13.02
CA GLU A 135 -14.51 11.72 -14.43
C GLU A 135 -15.06 10.31 -14.69
N ALA A 136 -15.07 9.46 -13.67
CA ALA A 136 -15.59 8.11 -13.76
C ALA A 136 -17.12 8.11 -13.94
N GLY A 137 -17.60 7.27 -14.87
CA GLY A 137 -19.02 7.01 -15.01
C GLY A 137 -19.59 6.32 -13.77
N VAL A 138 -20.91 6.41 -13.56
CA VAL A 138 -21.56 5.82 -12.37
C VAL A 138 -21.27 4.31 -12.24
N ASP A 139 -21.28 3.56 -13.34
CA ASP A 139 -21.04 2.11 -13.30
C ASP A 139 -19.58 1.77 -12.99
N GLU A 140 -18.64 2.56 -13.51
CA GLU A 140 -17.20 2.41 -13.22
C GLU A 140 -16.92 2.72 -11.74
N LEU A 141 -17.49 3.81 -11.23
CA LEU A 141 -17.40 4.20 -9.83
C LEU A 141 -17.92 3.07 -8.92
N ARG A 142 -19.12 2.54 -9.18
CA ARG A 142 -19.70 1.44 -8.42
C ARG A 142 -18.81 0.19 -8.47
N ARG A 143 -18.37 -0.21 -9.65
CA ARG A 143 -17.50 -1.38 -9.81
C ARG A 143 -16.20 -1.24 -9.03
N THR A 144 -15.52 -0.10 -9.14
CA THR A 144 -14.25 0.16 -8.43
C THR A 144 -14.47 0.15 -6.91
N LEU A 145 -15.54 0.77 -6.42
CA LEU A 145 -15.85 0.77 -4.99
C LEU A 145 -16.20 -0.63 -4.47
N SER A 146 -16.96 -1.41 -5.24
CA SER A 146 -17.27 -2.81 -4.90
C SER A 146 -16.00 -3.63 -4.78
N LEU A 147 -15.13 -3.58 -5.80
CA LEU A 147 -13.86 -4.34 -5.81
C LEU A 147 -12.93 -3.95 -4.65
N ALA A 148 -12.89 -2.66 -4.27
CA ALA A 148 -12.11 -2.21 -3.13
C ALA A 148 -12.66 -2.79 -1.80
N LEU A 149 -13.99 -2.79 -1.65
CA LEU A 149 -14.65 -3.38 -0.49
C LEU A 149 -14.55 -4.91 -0.47
N ASP A 150 -14.53 -5.58 -1.62
CA ASP A 150 -14.31 -7.02 -1.74
C ASP A 150 -12.90 -7.39 -1.24
N LYS A 151 -11.88 -6.60 -1.58
CA LYS A 151 -10.52 -6.78 -1.06
C LYS A 151 -10.44 -6.53 0.46
N ALA A 152 -11.12 -5.50 0.96
CA ALA A 152 -11.22 -5.27 2.41
C ALA A 152 -11.91 -6.45 3.12
N ARG A 153 -12.95 -7.02 2.50
CA ARG A 153 -13.65 -8.20 3.00
C ARG A 153 -12.77 -9.45 2.98
N ALA A 154 -11.97 -9.64 1.93
CA ALA A 154 -11.01 -10.74 1.85
C ALA A 154 -9.99 -10.68 2.99
N LEU A 155 -9.51 -9.49 3.36
CA LEU A 155 -8.66 -9.31 4.55
C LEU A 155 -9.39 -9.65 5.86
N ASP A 156 -10.66 -9.21 6.01
CA ASP A 156 -11.47 -9.57 7.18
C ASP A 156 -11.62 -11.09 7.31
N ALA A 157 -11.94 -11.78 6.22
CA ALA A 157 -12.07 -13.24 6.17
C ALA A 157 -10.73 -13.96 6.46
N ALA A 158 -9.62 -13.38 6.01
CA ALA A 158 -8.26 -13.87 6.30
C ALA A 158 -7.78 -13.54 7.74
N HIS A 159 -8.61 -12.88 8.55
CA HIS A 159 -8.27 -12.45 9.92
C HIS A 159 -7.08 -11.48 9.97
N ILE A 160 -6.96 -10.62 8.95
CA ILE A 160 -5.91 -9.60 8.84
C ILE A 160 -6.56 -8.23 8.98
N ASP A 161 -6.30 -7.52 10.08
CA ASP A 161 -6.69 -6.12 10.23
C ASP A 161 -5.61 -5.20 9.65
N HIS A 162 -5.91 -4.44 8.59
CA HIS A 162 -4.94 -3.53 7.97
C HIS A 162 -4.56 -2.35 8.88
N GLY A 163 -5.51 -1.87 9.68
CA GLY A 163 -5.31 -0.76 10.63
C GLY A 163 -5.40 0.67 10.07
N GLU A 164 -5.27 0.88 8.75
CA GLU A 164 -5.16 2.22 8.15
C GLU A 164 -6.22 2.55 7.08
N LEU A 165 -7.15 1.62 6.79
CA LEU A 165 -8.19 1.82 5.76
C LEU A 165 -9.23 2.91 6.11
N HIS A 166 -9.13 3.54 7.28
CA HIS A 166 -9.88 4.73 7.62
C HIS A 166 -9.39 5.98 6.85
N ASN A 167 -8.19 5.92 6.28
CA ASN A 167 -7.58 6.91 5.40
C ASN A 167 -7.18 6.28 4.03
N PRO A 168 -8.16 5.91 3.19
CA PRO A 168 -7.89 5.13 1.97
C PRO A 168 -7.16 5.92 0.88
N GLY A 169 -7.04 7.24 1.00
CA GLY A 169 -6.28 8.06 0.04
C GLY A 169 -4.80 7.69 -0.02
N ASP A 170 -4.23 7.22 1.10
CA ASP A 170 -2.81 6.86 1.17
C ASP A 170 -2.57 5.35 1.02
N HIS A 171 -3.65 4.56 1.08
CA HIS A 171 -3.58 3.09 1.22
C HIS A 171 -4.39 2.31 0.18
N VAL A 172 -5.16 2.97 -0.68
CA VAL A 172 -5.87 2.32 -1.79
C VAL A 172 -5.54 3.03 -3.09
N LEU A 173 -4.98 2.29 -4.04
CA LEU A 173 -4.60 2.77 -5.35
C LEU A 173 -5.52 2.16 -6.41
N VAL A 174 -6.12 2.98 -7.26
CA VAL A 174 -6.93 2.52 -8.40
C VAL A 174 -6.02 2.40 -9.61
N THR A 175 -5.72 1.16 -10.01
CA THR A 175 -4.95 0.82 -11.22
C THR A 175 -5.90 0.52 -12.39
N PRO A 176 -5.38 0.38 -13.62
CA PRO A 176 -6.19 -0.08 -14.76
C PRO A 176 -6.85 -1.44 -14.55
N GLU A 177 -6.25 -2.32 -13.73
CA GLU A 177 -6.73 -3.67 -13.42
C GLU A 177 -7.75 -3.67 -12.27
N GLY A 178 -7.69 -2.68 -11.40
CA GLY A 178 -8.62 -2.51 -10.28
C GLY A 178 -8.00 -1.80 -9.08
N PRO A 179 -8.77 -1.64 -7.99
CA PRO A 179 -8.23 -1.08 -6.75
C PRO A 179 -7.30 -2.08 -6.06
N GLU A 180 -6.15 -1.63 -5.59
CA GLU A 180 -5.23 -2.41 -4.75
C GLU A 180 -5.00 -1.74 -3.39
N ILE A 181 -4.84 -2.56 -2.36
CA ILE A 181 -4.58 -2.11 -0.99
C ILE A 181 -3.07 -2.15 -0.72
N LEU A 182 -2.51 -1.04 -0.25
CA LEU A 182 -1.09 -0.81 -0.07
C LEU A 182 -0.71 -0.63 1.41
N ASP A 183 0.56 -0.89 1.72
CA ASP A 183 1.20 -0.63 3.01
C ASP A 183 0.62 -1.41 4.20
N PHE A 184 1.18 -2.60 4.42
CA PHE A 184 0.79 -3.49 5.52
C PHE A 184 1.60 -3.25 6.80
N GLY A 185 2.33 -2.13 6.90
CA GLY A 185 3.19 -1.83 8.05
C GLY A 185 2.44 -1.69 9.38
N SER A 186 1.16 -1.29 9.33
CA SER A 186 0.26 -1.20 10.50
C SER A 186 -0.61 -2.44 10.69
N ALA A 187 -0.51 -3.45 9.83
CA ALA A 187 -1.41 -4.60 9.83
C ALA A 187 -1.25 -5.47 11.09
N SER A 188 -2.26 -6.26 11.41
CA SER A 188 -2.25 -7.15 12.58
C SER A 188 -3.13 -8.38 12.35
N ALA A 189 -2.60 -9.53 12.77
CA ALA A 189 -3.35 -10.78 12.85
C ALA A 189 -3.99 -11.02 14.24
N SER A 190 -3.77 -10.12 15.21
CA SER A 190 -4.30 -10.27 16.59
C SER A 190 -5.48 -9.35 16.88
N ARG A 191 -5.58 -8.22 16.17
CA ARG A 191 -6.75 -7.33 16.28
C ARG A 191 -7.93 -7.95 15.53
N ARG A 192 -9.14 -7.74 16.05
CA ARG A 192 -10.36 -8.07 15.31
C ARG A 192 -10.42 -7.20 14.05
N PRO A 193 -10.51 -7.80 12.84
CA PRO A 193 -10.57 -7.04 11.60
C PRO A 193 -11.74 -6.07 11.56
N ALA A 194 -11.51 -4.92 10.94
CA ALA A 194 -12.51 -3.90 10.73
C ALA A 194 -12.33 -3.24 9.36
N ASN A 195 -11.81 -3.97 8.35
CA ASN A 195 -11.39 -3.40 7.08
C ASN A 195 -12.57 -2.87 6.28
N VAL A 196 -13.62 -3.67 6.07
CA VAL A 196 -14.84 -3.21 5.38
C VAL A 196 -15.45 -2.02 6.10
N THR A 197 -15.60 -2.11 7.43
CA THR A 197 -16.14 -1.00 8.23
C THR A 197 -15.35 0.30 8.10
N SER A 198 -14.02 0.20 8.13
CA SER A 198 -13.12 1.35 8.02
C SER A 198 -13.20 1.98 6.63
N LEU A 199 -13.11 1.15 5.59
CA LEU A 199 -13.09 1.58 4.20
C LEU A 199 -14.46 2.15 3.76
N ALA A 200 -15.55 1.46 4.06
CA ALA A 200 -16.92 1.92 3.75
C ALA A 200 -17.22 3.27 4.38
N SER A 201 -16.87 3.43 5.66
CA SER A 201 -17.05 4.71 6.37
C SER A 201 -16.21 5.82 5.73
N ALA A 202 -14.99 5.51 5.27
CA ALA A 202 -14.12 6.47 4.62
C ALA A 202 -14.63 6.88 3.23
N ILE A 203 -15.09 5.91 2.41
CA ILE A 203 -15.72 6.17 1.11
C ILE A 203 -16.92 7.11 1.28
N ALA A 204 -17.83 6.81 2.20
CA ALA A 204 -18.99 7.66 2.46
C ALA A 204 -18.60 9.11 2.74
N ARG A 205 -17.61 9.32 3.63
CA ARG A 205 -17.08 10.67 3.94
C ARG A 205 -16.47 11.35 2.73
N THR A 206 -15.68 10.62 1.92
CA THR A 206 -15.03 11.19 0.73
C THR A 206 -16.04 11.58 -0.35
N MET A 207 -17.17 10.88 -0.45
CA MET A 207 -18.29 11.25 -1.32
C MET A 207 -19.16 12.38 -0.75
N GLY A 208 -18.76 13.00 0.37
CA GLY A 208 -19.51 14.09 1.01
C GLY A 208 -20.74 13.64 1.79
N ARG A 209 -20.89 12.34 2.06
CA ARG A 209 -21.96 11.79 2.90
C ARG A 209 -21.47 11.66 4.33
N ILE A 210 -22.25 12.15 5.29
CA ILE A 210 -22.10 11.75 6.69
C ILE A 210 -22.75 10.36 6.79
N PRO A 211 -22.06 9.33 7.33
CA PRO A 211 -22.69 8.04 7.60
C PRO A 211 -23.96 8.25 8.43
N ASP A 212 -25.10 7.95 7.84
CA ASP A 212 -26.41 8.01 8.50
C ASP A 212 -26.62 6.77 9.38
N ASP A 213 -27.71 6.77 10.14
CA ASP A 213 -28.01 5.68 11.06
C ASP A 213 -28.14 4.33 10.34
N SER A 214 -28.66 4.30 9.10
CA SER A 214 -28.82 3.05 8.35
C SER A 214 -27.47 2.44 7.98
N LEU A 215 -26.54 3.22 7.41
CA LEU A 215 -25.19 2.75 7.11
C LEU A 215 -24.47 2.34 8.40
N VAL A 216 -24.60 3.11 9.50
CA VAL A 216 -23.97 2.76 10.78
C VAL A 216 -24.49 1.43 11.32
N GLN A 217 -25.78 1.14 11.23
CA GLN A 217 -26.35 -0.14 11.66
C GLN A 217 -25.92 -1.29 10.76
N ALA A 218 -25.89 -1.10 9.44
CA ALA A 218 -25.39 -2.09 8.49
C ALA A 218 -23.93 -2.47 8.78
N LEU A 219 -23.09 -1.46 9.03
CA LEU A 219 -21.68 -1.62 9.38
C LEU A 219 -21.48 -2.34 10.72
N LYS A 220 -22.28 -2.03 11.74
CA LYS A 220 -22.25 -2.75 13.03
C LYS A 220 -22.61 -4.22 12.84
N LYS A 221 -23.69 -4.48 12.11
CA LYS A 221 -24.15 -5.84 11.82
C LYS A 221 -23.10 -6.64 11.05
N TYR A 222 -22.51 -6.07 10.00
CA TYR A 222 -21.40 -6.72 9.30
C TYR A 222 -20.23 -7.00 10.24
N LYS A 223 -19.85 -6.06 11.11
CA LYS A 223 -18.75 -6.29 12.05
C LYS A 223 -19.02 -7.45 12.99
N GLU A 224 -20.28 -7.66 13.38
CA GLU A 224 -20.72 -8.74 14.25
C GLU A 224 -20.78 -10.10 13.53
N GLU A 225 -21.35 -10.15 12.32
CA GLU A 225 -21.66 -11.37 11.58
C GLU A 225 -20.59 -11.77 10.54
N MET A 226 -19.97 -10.79 9.86
CA MET A 226 -18.97 -10.95 8.79
C MET A 226 -19.37 -11.91 7.66
N ASP A 227 -20.67 -11.95 7.32
CA ASP A 227 -21.24 -12.86 6.32
C ASP A 227 -21.63 -12.14 5.01
N ASP A 228 -22.02 -12.91 3.99
CA ASP A 228 -22.44 -12.37 2.69
C ASP A 228 -23.64 -11.43 2.81
N ARG A 229 -24.60 -11.78 3.67
CA ARG A 229 -25.86 -11.05 3.78
C ARG A 229 -25.63 -9.66 4.38
N SER A 230 -24.92 -9.59 5.50
CA SER A 230 -24.59 -8.33 6.15
C SER A 230 -23.69 -7.47 5.27
N TYR A 231 -22.77 -8.07 4.50
CA TYR A 231 -21.95 -7.37 3.52
C TYR A 231 -22.78 -6.74 2.38
N GLN A 232 -23.75 -7.47 1.81
CA GLN A 232 -24.61 -6.91 0.75
C GLN A 232 -25.41 -5.70 1.23
N VAL A 233 -25.91 -5.73 2.48
CA VAL A 233 -26.59 -4.57 3.06
C VAL A 233 -25.67 -3.35 3.14
N VAL A 234 -24.38 -3.53 3.43
CA VAL A 234 -23.41 -2.41 3.41
C VAL A 234 -23.27 -1.80 2.01
N LEU A 235 -23.21 -2.64 0.96
CA LEU A 235 -23.13 -2.17 -0.42
C LEU A 235 -24.40 -1.42 -0.85
N GLU A 236 -25.57 -1.91 -0.45
CA GLU A 236 -26.88 -1.27 -0.67
C GLU A 236 -26.94 0.14 -0.06
N GLU A 237 -26.58 0.29 1.23
CA GLU A 237 -26.60 1.57 1.94
C GLU A 237 -25.60 2.59 1.35
N LEU A 238 -24.49 2.10 0.78
CA LEU A 238 -23.53 2.93 0.05
C LEU A 238 -23.97 3.28 -1.37
N GLY A 239 -24.97 2.59 -1.93
CA GLY A 239 -25.43 2.79 -3.31
C GLY A 239 -24.48 2.21 -4.37
N ILE A 240 -23.75 1.16 -4.01
CA ILE A 240 -22.68 0.53 -4.82
C ILE A 240 -23.20 -0.64 -5.68
N GLN A 241 -24.45 -1.07 -5.47
CA GLN A 241 -25.12 -2.04 -6.35
C GLN A 241 -25.61 -1.41 -7.67
#